data_AF-A0A661R585-F1
#
_entry.id   AF-A0A661R585-F1
#
_cell.length_a   1.000
_cell.length_b   1.000
_cell.length_c   1.000
_cell.angle_alpha   90.00
_cell.angle_beta   90.00
_cell.angle_gamma   90.00
#
_symmetry.space_group_name_H-M   'P 1'
#
loop_
_entity.id
_entity.type
_entity.pdbx_description
1 polymer ?
#
loop_
_entity_poly.entity_id
_entity_poly.type
_entity_poly.pdbx_seq_one_letter_code
_entity_poly.pdbx_strand_id
1 'polypeptide(L)'
;MIKEEHLQLVDNHWAVLALSEAERDRGLKVANARLVKKAVGQQIHIVFPENGSDDDLLRRLAMAYEMAAIEGLSAVLNPASGNDELRAQCAAGAWRAFTLRRLFDLPEQEEERIFHILHLSALAYCGDRWSDLRRWYNENEQIIHVPSVADASWDRRLLYRLFECWIRLFRKKRWDDLDRIREIIAGLREDQKTYESGVLNNGSNIADRAMAFRLIALYHWAKGTELLAKYMLQGEPADILSHLDKHYESAIDAATAGSDAQLEVLLRWLHAASRQMVAGSIWWVARAVNSRVTKFIREVTKQQAMFELLPPQRAALQEQGLLDQATTAVVVEMPTSGGKTLLAQFRMLQALNQFDQDSGWVAYVAPTRALTAQITRRLRRDFETIGIRVEQLTGAVEIDTFEDDLLTRNGENRAFDVLVATPEKLQLVIRNKKVPRPLALIVMDEAHNIEDETRGLRIELLLATIKRECTSANFLLLMPYVEKAETLARWLAQDVSAGRAISIGTTPWKPNERIVGMFRAEPDDSKRAGWRLRYKTLTTTPKTIHLEGDHLVGDVKPLMVPKSKVLKKGEQDGLALQSAAMAKIMSERGTSIAVANRIDSVWTMARRICEIVDSFSP
;
A
#
# COMPACT_ATOMS: atom_id res chain seq x y z
N MET A 1 0.59 14.42 1.28
CA MET A 1 1.34 13.28 1.85
C MET A 1 2.17 13.71 3.07
N ILE A 2 2.37 12.83 4.06
CA ILE A 2 3.26 13.12 5.21
C ILE A 2 4.72 13.14 4.75
N LYS A 3 5.51 14.07 5.29
CA LYS A 3 6.95 14.19 5.06
C LYS A 3 7.71 13.93 6.35
N GLU A 4 9.00 13.61 6.23
CA GLU A 4 9.87 13.38 7.39
C GLU A 4 9.93 14.60 8.34
N GLU A 5 9.91 15.81 7.80
CA GLU A 5 9.89 17.06 8.58
C GLU A 5 8.69 17.11 9.55
N HIS A 6 7.52 16.62 9.13
CA HIS A 6 6.33 16.58 9.98
C HIS A 6 6.49 15.60 11.16
N LEU A 7 7.18 14.47 10.95
CA LEU A 7 7.46 13.52 12.02
C LEU A 7 8.43 14.11 13.04
N GLN A 8 9.46 14.81 12.58
CA GLN A 8 10.43 15.50 13.44
C GLN A 8 9.76 16.63 14.26
N LEU A 9 8.82 17.37 13.66
CA LEU A 9 8.07 18.40 14.37
C LEU A 9 7.21 17.80 15.48
N VAL A 10 6.51 16.69 15.21
CA VAL A 10 5.70 16.00 16.22
C VAL A 10 6.54 15.39 17.35
N ASP A 11 7.76 14.94 17.07
CA ASP A 11 8.68 14.47 18.12
C ASP A 11 9.07 15.59 19.11
N ASN A 12 8.92 16.85 18.72
CA ASN A 12 9.14 18.05 19.55
C ASN A 12 7.83 18.65 20.11
N HIS A 13 6.69 17.96 19.97
CA HIS A 13 5.42 18.43 20.51
C HIS A 13 5.42 18.43 22.04
N TRP A 14 4.77 19.42 22.68
CA TRP A 14 4.79 19.58 24.15
C TRP A 14 4.37 18.30 24.91
N ALA A 15 3.38 17.59 24.41
CA ALA A 15 2.91 16.32 24.98
C ALA A 15 4.00 15.23 24.99
N VAL A 16 4.81 15.20 23.94
CA VAL A 16 5.94 14.26 23.78
C VAL A 16 7.14 14.75 24.61
N LEU A 17 7.34 16.06 24.68
CA LEU A 17 8.35 16.71 25.50
C LEU A 17 8.11 16.57 27.01
N ALA A 18 6.89 16.25 27.44
CA ALA A 18 6.58 15.94 28.82
C ALA A 18 7.23 14.64 29.32
N LEU A 19 7.63 13.74 28.41
CA LEU A 19 8.46 12.57 28.73
C LEU A 19 9.94 12.97 28.67
N SER A 20 10.78 12.42 29.55
CA SER A 20 12.22 12.67 29.49
C SER A 20 12.83 12.12 28.20
N GLU A 21 13.95 12.69 27.75
CA GLU A 21 14.66 12.21 26.55
C GLU A 21 15.06 10.73 26.68
N ALA A 22 15.51 10.31 27.86
CA ALA A 22 15.85 8.91 28.15
C ALA A 22 14.63 7.96 28.05
N GLU A 23 13.46 8.39 28.53
CA GLU A 23 12.21 7.64 28.39
C GLU A 23 11.80 7.52 26.92
N ARG A 24 11.87 8.61 26.14
CA ARG A 24 11.56 8.58 24.70
C ARG A 24 12.50 7.64 23.95
N ASP A 25 13.80 7.76 24.16
CA ASP A 25 14.80 6.91 23.52
C ASP A 25 14.63 5.43 23.87
N ARG A 26 14.34 5.13 25.14
CA ARG A 26 14.05 3.77 25.59
C ARG A 26 12.78 3.25 24.92
N GLY A 27 11.70 4.02 24.94
CA GLY A 27 10.41 3.66 24.34
C GLY A 27 10.54 3.36 22.84
N LEU A 28 11.25 4.20 22.09
CA LEU A 28 11.52 3.98 20.68
C LEU A 28 12.39 2.74 20.42
N LYS A 29 13.41 2.48 21.25
CA LYS A 29 14.23 1.26 21.16
C LYS A 29 13.42 -0.01 21.41
N VAL A 30 12.58 -0.03 22.45
CA VAL A 30 11.69 -1.15 22.76
C VAL A 30 10.69 -1.37 21.62
N ALA A 31 10.05 -0.31 21.15
CA ALA A 31 9.09 -0.38 20.04
C ALA A 31 9.75 -0.96 18.78
N ASN A 32 10.94 -0.48 18.41
CA ASN A 32 11.70 -0.99 17.29
C ASN A 32 12.04 -2.48 17.46
N ALA A 33 12.53 -2.88 18.63
CA ALA A 33 12.85 -4.29 18.91
C ALA A 33 11.62 -5.20 18.79
N ARG A 34 10.48 -4.81 19.35
CA ARG A 34 9.21 -5.56 19.24
C ARG A 34 8.70 -5.63 17.81
N LEU A 35 8.80 -4.54 17.05
CA LEU A 35 8.43 -4.50 15.63
C LEU A 35 9.30 -5.44 14.81
N VAL A 36 10.62 -5.41 15.03
CA VAL A 36 11.53 -6.32 14.32
C VAL A 36 11.24 -7.75 14.70
N LYS A 37 11.04 -8.07 15.99
CA LYS A 37 10.67 -9.41 16.46
C LYS A 37 9.38 -9.92 15.81
N LYS A 38 8.35 -9.07 15.72
CA LYS A 38 7.11 -9.39 14.99
C LYS A 38 7.35 -9.57 13.49
N ALA A 39 8.25 -8.77 12.91
CA ALA A 39 8.58 -8.84 11.48
C ALA A 39 9.45 -10.04 11.12
N VAL A 40 10.40 -10.49 11.95
CA VAL A 40 11.26 -11.65 11.62
C VAL A 40 10.70 -12.97 12.16
N GLY A 41 9.71 -12.91 13.06
CA GLY A 41 9.12 -14.09 13.69
C GLY A 41 10.08 -14.78 14.65
N GLN A 42 9.86 -16.08 14.87
CA GLN A 42 10.73 -16.92 15.69
C GLN A 42 11.97 -17.41 14.92
N GLN A 43 12.05 -17.11 13.61
CA GLN A 43 13.09 -17.60 12.72
C GLN A 43 14.45 -16.95 12.99
N ILE A 44 14.48 -15.66 13.38
CA ILE A 44 15.70 -14.96 13.78
C ILE A 44 15.61 -14.65 15.27
N HIS A 45 16.56 -15.19 16.03
CA HIS A 45 16.63 -14.97 17.48
C HIS A 45 17.19 -13.57 17.77
N ILE A 46 16.32 -12.68 18.24
CA ILE A 46 16.66 -11.33 18.67
C ILE A 46 16.73 -11.29 20.19
N VAL A 47 17.92 -11.02 20.72
CA VAL A 47 18.13 -10.80 22.16
C VAL A 47 18.02 -9.29 22.41
N PHE A 48 16.95 -8.88 23.08
CA PHE A 48 16.77 -7.50 23.53
C PHE A 48 16.32 -7.50 25.00
N PRO A 49 17.02 -6.79 25.91
CA PRO A 49 16.65 -6.75 27.32
C PRO A 49 15.42 -5.86 27.53
N GLU A 50 14.28 -6.48 27.81
CA GLU A 50 13.03 -5.79 28.18
C GLU A 50 12.92 -5.64 29.71
N ASN A 51 12.38 -4.51 30.15
CA ASN A 51 12.12 -4.18 31.55
C ASN A 51 10.63 -4.25 31.83
N GLY A 52 10.22 -4.57 33.06
CA GLY A 52 8.79 -4.62 33.44
C GLY A 52 8.04 -3.29 33.30
N SER A 53 8.74 -2.16 33.24
CA SER A 53 8.16 -0.82 33.03
C SER A 53 7.99 -0.43 31.55
N ASP A 54 8.50 -1.24 30.61
CA ASP A 54 8.53 -0.86 29.20
C ASP A 54 7.10 -0.79 28.60
N ASP A 55 6.15 -1.60 29.08
CA ASP A 55 4.76 -1.55 28.63
C ASP A 55 4.05 -0.24 29.00
N ASP A 56 4.24 0.22 30.24
CA ASP A 56 3.70 1.50 30.71
C ASP A 56 4.33 2.67 29.94
N LEU A 57 5.65 2.62 29.75
CA LEU A 57 6.37 3.61 28.97
C LEU A 57 5.83 3.71 27.53
N LEU A 58 5.60 2.57 26.86
CA LEU A 58 5.02 2.57 25.52
C LEU A 58 3.59 3.13 25.50
N ARG A 59 2.76 2.86 26.51
CA ARG A 59 1.42 3.43 26.64
C ARG A 59 1.46 4.95 26.81
N ARG A 60 2.32 5.45 27.70
CA ARG A 60 2.53 6.90 27.92
C ARG A 60 3.01 7.59 26.64
N LEU A 61 3.97 6.99 25.94
CA LEU A 61 4.49 7.52 24.68
C LEU A 61 3.43 7.51 23.56
N ALA A 62 2.65 6.42 23.44
CA ALA A 62 1.55 6.35 22.48
C ALA A 62 0.49 7.42 22.73
N MET A 63 0.14 7.65 24.00
CA MET A 63 -0.81 8.68 24.41
C MET A 63 -0.28 10.09 24.11
N ALA A 64 1.01 10.36 24.34
CA ALA A 64 1.63 11.65 24.03
C ALA A 64 1.55 11.98 22.53
N TYR A 65 1.87 11.01 21.66
CA TYR A 65 1.76 11.18 20.22
C TYR A 65 0.31 11.31 19.74
N GLU A 66 -0.61 10.57 20.36
CA GLU A 66 -2.03 10.69 20.04
C GLU A 66 -2.60 12.04 20.47
N MET A 67 -2.16 12.61 21.59
CA MET A 67 -2.58 13.95 22.02
C MET A 67 -2.16 15.01 20.99
N ALA A 68 -0.93 14.93 20.48
CA ALA A 68 -0.49 15.76 19.35
C ALA A 68 -1.41 15.59 18.13
N ALA A 69 -1.90 14.36 17.90
CA ALA A 69 -2.81 14.07 16.80
C ALA A 69 -4.21 14.67 17.00
N ILE A 70 -4.76 14.55 18.22
CA ILE A 70 -6.09 15.05 18.60
C ILE A 70 -6.18 16.57 18.42
N GLU A 71 -5.13 17.32 18.78
CA GLU A 71 -5.10 18.79 18.60
C GLU A 71 -5.33 19.21 17.14
N GLY A 72 -4.84 18.43 16.18
CA GLY A 72 -5.03 18.68 14.75
C GLY A 72 -6.27 18.01 14.14
N LEU A 73 -7.03 17.22 14.91
CA LEU A 73 -8.15 16.42 14.39
C LEU A 73 -9.26 17.29 13.79
N SER A 74 -9.59 18.42 14.44
CA SER A 74 -10.57 19.38 13.93
C SER A 74 -10.15 19.98 12.58
N ALA A 75 -8.86 20.26 12.38
CA ALA A 75 -8.34 20.78 11.11
C ALA A 75 -8.45 19.75 9.98
N VAL A 76 -8.36 18.45 10.29
CA VAL A 76 -8.58 17.35 9.31
C VAL A 76 -10.07 17.24 8.92
N LEU A 77 -10.96 17.38 9.90
CA LEU A 77 -12.41 17.37 9.66
C LEU A 77 -12.89 18.61 8.90
N ASN A 78 -12.24 19.76 9.12
CA ASN A 78 -12.57 21.05 8.50
C ASN A 78 -11.42 21.61 7.63
N PRO A 79 -11.19 21.08 6.41
CA PRO A 79 -10.11 21.53 5.52
C PRO A 79 -10.19 23.01 5.12
N ALA A 80 -11.40 23.60 5.15
CA ALA A 80 -11.61 25.02 4.83
C ALA A 80 -10.97 25.98 5.85
N SER A 81 -10.55 25.48 7.01
CA SER A 81 -9.86 26.28 8.04
C SER A 81 -8.48 26.79 7.61
N GLY A 82 -7.88 26.24 6.55
CA GLY A 82 -6.57 26.65 6.04
C GLY A 82 -5.37 26.32 6.96
N ASN A 83 -5.59 25.52 8.00
CA ASN A 83 -4.55 25.20 8.99
C ASN A 83 -3.75 23.95 8.59
N ASP A 84 -2.89 24.10 7.58
CA ASP A 84 -2.10 23.02 6.98
C ASP A 84 -1.12 22.39 7.98
N GLU A 85 -0.57 23.20 8.88
CA GLU A 85 0.35 22.75 9.93
C GLU A 85 -0.35 21.80 10.91
N LEU A 86 -1.53 22.16 11.42
CA LEU A 86 -2.29 21.27 12.30
C LEU A 86 -2.75 19.98 11.60
N ARG A 87 -3.07 20.04 10.31
CA ARG A 87 -3.37 18.82 9.54
C ARG A 87 -2.16 17.90 9.42
N ALA A 88 -0.98 18.47 9.16
CA ALA A 88 0.27 17.73 9.12
C ALA A 88 0.63 17.15 10.50
N GLN A 89 0.43 17.91 11.59
CA GLN A 89 0.61 17.46 12.96
C GLN A 89 -0.33 16.29 13.29
N CYS A 90 -1.62 16.39 12.93
CA CYS A 90 -2.59 15.30 13.12
C CYS A 90 -2.11 14.00 12.48
N ALA A 91 -1.73 14.08 11.21
CA ALA A 91 -1.30 12.94 10.43
C ALA A 91 0.02 12.33 10.98
N ALA A 92 0.99 13.17 11.36
CA ALA A 92 2.26 12.72 11.93
C ALA A 92 2.11 12.15 13.36
N GLY A 93 1.25 12.73 14.20
CA GLY A 93 0.89 12.19 15.51
C GLY A 93 0.21 10.83 15.39
N ALA A 94 -0.78 10.72 14.49
CA ALA A 94 -1.46 9.45 14.22
C ALA A 94 -0.49 8.38 13.67
N TRP A 95 0.47 8.77 12.82
CA TRP A 95 1.54 7.88 12.33
C TRP A 95 2.36 7.28 13.48
N ARG A 96 2.83 8.11 14.41
CA ARG A 96 3.61 7.69 15.58
C ARG A 96 2.76 6.87 16.56
N ALA A 97 1.54 7.31 16.86
CA ALA A 97 0.62 6.62 17.75
C ALA A 97 0.26 5.21 17.23
N PHE A 98 -0.06 5.07 15.94
CA PHE A 98 -0.33 3.76 15.33
C PHE A 98 0.89 2.82 15.42
N THR A 99 2.11 3.36 15.26
CA THR A 99 3.35 2.58 15.36
C THR A 99 3.50 1.89 16.71
N LEU A 100 3.12 2.58 17.79
CA LEU A 100 3.22 2.09 19.15
C LEU A 100 2.00 1.23 19.52
N ARG A 101 0.78 1.71 19.26
CA ARG A 101 -0.46 1.01 19.64
C ARG A 101 -0.60 -0.37 19.01
N ARG A 102 -0.08 -0.60 17.80
CA ARG A 102 -0.13 -1.91 17.14
C ARG A 102 0.69 -3.01 17.84
N LEU A 103 1.49 -2.64 18.85
CA LEU A 103 2.29 -3.53 19.68
C LEU A 103 1.57 -3.99 20.96
N PHE A 104 0.43 -3.40 21.30
CA PHE A 104 -0.30 -3.75 22.52
C PHE A 104 -1.11 -5.02 22.33
N ASP A 105 -1.27 -5.76 23.42
CA ASP A 105 -2.20 -6.88 23.47
C ASP A 105 -3.64 -6.40 23.33
N LEU A 106 -4.47 -7.25 22.72
CA LEU A 106 -5.88 -6.96 22.54
C LEU A 106 -6.63 -7.16 23.88
N PRO A 107 -7.54 -6.25 24.26
CA PRO A 107 -8.38 -6.42 25.44
C PRO A 107 -9.18 -7.72 25.42
N GLU A 108 -9.45 -8.29 26.60
CA GLU A 108 -10.29 -9.50 26.73
C GLU A 108 -11.77 -9.18 26.59
N GLN A 109 -12.23 -8.03 27.10
CA GLN A 109 -13.62 -7.61 27.00
C GLN A 109 -14.00 -7.25 25.56
N GLU A 110 -15.15 -7.74 25.09
CA GLU A 110 -15.55 -7.65 23.68
C GLU A 110 -15.65 -6.21 23.18
N GLU A 111 -16.29 -5.32 23.94
CA GLU A 111 -16.49 -3.92 23.55
C GLU A 111 -15.15 -3.15 23.54
N GLU A 112 -14.34 -3.29 24.59
CA GLU A 112 -13.01 -2.67 24.64
C GLU A 112 -12.12 -3.14 23.49
N ARG A 113 -12.19 -4.43 23.14
CA ARG A 113 -11.47 -5.00 22.00
C ARG A 113 -11.93 -4.42 20.67
N ILE A 114 -13.24 -4.31 20.46
CA ILE A 114 -13.82 -3.68 19.27
C ILE A 114 -13.31 -2.24 19.15
N PHE A 115 -13.41 -1.47 20.22
CA PHE A 115 -13.00 -0.07 20.24
C PHE A 115 -11.51 0.06 19.99
N HIS A 116 -10.69 -0.78 20.61
CA HIS A 116 -9.25 -0.82 20.37
C HIS A 116 -8.91 -1.06 18.89
N ILE A 117 -9.53 -2.06 18.26
CA ILE A 117 -9.26 -2.41 16.85
C ILE A 117 -9.72 -1.29 15.90
N LEU A 118 -10.91 -0.73 16.12
CA LEU A 118 -11.44 0.36 15.29
C LEU A 118 -10.60 1.63 15.45
N HIS A 119 -10.21 1.97 16.68
CA HIS A 119 -9.36 3.11 16.99
C HIS A 119 -7.97 2.97 16.35
N LEU A 120 -7.32 1.81 16.52
CA LEU A 120 -6.05 1.49 15.87
C LEU A 120 -6.14 1.63 14.35
N SER A 121 -7.23 1.14 13.76
CA SER A 121 -7.48 1.21 12.33
C SER A 121 -7.67 2.65 11.86
N ALA A 122 -8.42 3.46 12.61
CA ALA A 122 -8.64 4.86 12.30
C ALA A 122 -7.37 5.70 12.38
N LEU A 123 -6.53 5.48 13.40
CA LEU A 123 -5.20 6.09 13.51
C LEU A 123 -4.32 5.74 12.31
N ALA A 124 -4.36 4.49 11.84
CA ALA A 124 -3.60 4.09 10.66
C ALA A 124 -4.04 4.85 9.41
N TYR A 125 -5.35 5.06 9.20
CA TYR A 125 -5.85 5.84 8.07
C TYR A 125 -5.50 7.33 8.20
N CYS A 126 -5.67 7.92 9.38
CA CYS A 126 -5.32 9.32 9.61
C CYS A 126 -3.82 9.58 9.46
N GLY A 127 -3.00 8.58 9.79
CA GLY A 127 -1.56 8.58 9.55
C GLY A 127 -1.14 8.11 8.16
N ASP A 128 -2.02 7.93 7.16
CA ASP A 128 -1.64 7.49 5.79
C ASP A 128 -0.88 6.13 5.75
N ARG A 129 -1.22 5.23 6.70
CA ARG A 129 -0.61 3.90 6.93
C ARG A 129 -1.57 2.73 6.74
N TRP A 130 -2.60 2.89 5.91
CA TRP A 130 -3.59 1.83 5.66
C TRP A 130 -2.96 0.54 5.09
N SER A 131 -1.83 0.62 4.38
CA SER A 131 -1.08 -0.56 3.91
C SER A 131 -0.52 -1.40 5.06
N ASP A 132 -0.02 -0.73 6.11
CA ASP A 132 0.51 -1.39 7.29
C ASP A 132 -0.61 -1.95 8.16
N LEU A 133 -1.75 -1.26 8.19
CA LEU A 133 -2.96 -1.79 8.80
C LEU A 133 -3.39 -3.10 8.12
N ARG A 134 -3.44 -3.15 6.79
CA ARG A 134 -3.79 -4.38 6.06
C ARG A 134 -2.84 -5.54 6.40
N ARG A 135 -1.54 -5.27 6.53
CA ARG A 135 -0.56 -6.26 7.00
C ARG A 135 -0.88 -6.71 8.43
N TRP A 136 -1.15 -5.77 9.33
CA TRP A 136 -1.54 -6.08 10.71
C TRP A 136 -2.82 -6.94 10.78
N TYR A 137 -3.83 -6.68 9.94
CA TYR A 137 -5.03 -7.54 9.86
C TYR A 137 -4.69 -8.97 9.42
N ASN A 138 -3.80 -9.15 8.45
CA ASN A 138 -3.39 -10.49 8.00
C ASN A 138 -2.58 -11.23 9.07
N GLU A 139 -1.70 -10.53 9.79
CA GLU A 139 -0.90 -11.10 10.88
C GLU A 139 -1.72 -11.48 12.11
N ASN A 140 -2.90 -10.85 12.30
CA ASN A 140 -3.77 -11.08 13.46
C ASN A 140 -5.14 -11.65 13.07
N GLU A 141 -5.29 -12.24 11.88
CA GLU A 141 -6.59 -12.69 11.33
C GLU A 141 -7.31 -13.69 12.25
N GLN A 142 -6.57 -14.52 12.99
CA GLN A 142 -7.13 -15.49 13.93
C GLN A 142 -7.72 -14.87 15.19
N ILE A 143 -7.27 -13.67 15.57
CA ILE A 143 -7.68 -13.02 16.83
C ILE A 143 -8.82 -12.02 16.57
N ILE A 144 -8.90 -11.48 15.35
CA ILE A 144 -9.95 -10.55 14.92
C ILE A 144 -11.21 -11.34 14.57
N HIS A 145 -12.07 -11.57 15.58
CA HIS A 145 -13.37 -12.21 15.40
C HIS A 145 -14.52 -11.25 15.73
N VAL A 146 -15.60 -11.35 14.95
CA VAL A 146 -16.85 -10.63 15.20
C VAL A 146 -17.65 -11.41 16.24
N PRO A 147 -18.04 -10.79 17.37
CA PRO A 147 -18.84 -11.48 18.39
C PRO A 147 -20.22 -11.93 17.87
N SER A 148 -20.79 -12.95 18.52
CA SER A 148 -22.13 -13.46 18.18
C SER A 148 -23.22 -12.48 18.60
N VAL A 149 -24.30 -12.42 17.82
CA VAL A 149 -25.47 -11.57 18.11
C VAL A 149 -26.64 -12.31 18.77
N ALA A 150 -26.52 -13.63 18.99
CA ALA A 150 -27.62 -14.49 19.42
C ALA A 150 -28.27 -14.03 20.75
N ASP A 151 -27.46 -13.52 21.69
CA ASP A 151 -27.91 -13.10 23.02
C ASP A 151 -27.51 -11.64 23.35
N ALA A 152 -27.15 -10.87 22.32
CA ALA A 152 -26.70 -9.49 22.48
C ALA A 152 -27.90 -8.54 22.62
N SER A 153 -27.79 -7.55 23.52
CA SER A 153 -28.69 -6.39 23.55
C SER A 153 -28.66 -5.64 22.21
N TRP A 154 -29.70 -4.85 21.93
CA TRP A 154 -29.83 -4.20 20.62
C TRP A 154 -28.65 -3.28 20.28
N ASP A 155 -28.16 -2.50 21.26
CA ASP A 155 -26.99 -1.64 21.10
C ASP A 155 -25.71 -2.45 20.80
N ARG A 156 -25.52 -3.59 21.47
CA ARG A 156 -24.39 -4.50 21.21
C ARG A 156 -24.51 -5.17 19.85
N ARG A 157 -25.70 -5.60 19.46
CA ARG A 157 -25.96 -6.16 18.12
C ARG A 157 -25.60 -5.15 17.02
N LEU A 158 -26.02 -3.89 17.18
CA LEU A 158 -25.61 -2.80 16.29
C LEU A 158 -24.09 -2.64 16.27
N LEU A 159 -23.45 -2.53 17.43
CA LEU A 159 -22.00 -2.38 17.55
C LEU A 159 -21.24 -3.53 16.86
N TYR A 160 -21.64 -4.78 17.09
CA TYR A 160 -20.96 -5.97 16.53
C TYR A 160 -21.08 -6.03 15.02
N ARG A 161 -22.25 -5.67 14.46
CA ARG A 161 -22.46 -5.61 13.02
C ARG A 161 -21.77 -4.41 12.37
N LEU A 162 -21.72 -3.27 13.05
CA LEU A 162 -20.94 -2.12 12.57
C LEU A 162 -19.44 -2.41 12.61
N PHE A 163 -18.96 -3.07 13.65
CA PHE A 163 -17.59 -3.58 13.71
C PHE A 163 -17.26 -4.50 12.53
N GLU A 164 -18.15 -5.44 12.20
CA GLU A 164 -18.01 -6.29 11.01
C GLU A 164 -17.91 -5.47 9.71
N CYS A 165 -18.79 -4.49 9.53
CA CYS A 165 -18.77 -3.59 8.38
C CYS A 165 -17.44 -2.82 8.28
N TRP A 166 -16.92 -2.34 9.39
CA TRP A 166 -15.68 -1.56 9.43
C TRP A 166 -14.43 -2.40 9.24
N ILE A 167 -14.38 -3.63 9.75
CA ILE A 167 -13.31 -4.57 9.40
C ILE A 167 -13.27 -4.77 7.88
N ARG A 168 -14.44 -4.96 7.24
CA ARG A 168 -14.55 -5.12 5.78
C ARG A 168 -14.13 -3.84 5.05
N LEU A 169 -14.53 -2.66 5.53
CA LEU A 169 -14.09 -1.36 5.00
C LEU A 169 -12.59 -1.16 5.13
N PHE A 170 -11.95 -1.54 6.23
CA PHE A 170 -10.51 -1.34 6.39
C PHE A 170 -9.70 -2.35 5.58
N ARG A 171 -10.17 -3.61 5.51
CA ARG A 171 -9.49 -4.71 4.84
C ARG A 171 -9.60 -4.65 3.32
N LYS A 172 -10.80 -4.42 2.78
CA LYS A 172 -11.15 -4.39 1.35
C LYS A 172 -10.49 -5.51 0.53
N LYS A 173 -10.52 -6.77 1.01
CA LYS A 173 -9.80 -7.89 0.36
C LYS A 173 -10.41 -8.22 -1.01
N ARG A 174 -11.75 -8.13 -1.14
CA ARG A 174 -12.50 -8.45 -2.37
C ARG A 174 -13.65 -7.48 -2.57
N TRP A 175 -14.22 -7.47 -3.77
CA TRP A 175 -15.44 -6.71 -4.06
C TRP A 175 -16.61 -7.09 -3.14
N ASP A 176 -16.76 -8.39 -2.88
CA ASP A 176 -17.73 -8.97 -1.95
C ASP A 176 -17.57 -8.47 -0.49
N ASP A 177 -16.38 -8.01 -0.07
CA ASP A 177 -16.22 -7.44 1.28
C ASP A 177 -17.09 -6.19 1.46
N LEU A 178 -17.13 -5.32 0.44
CA LEU A 178 -17.88 -4.07 0.52
C LEU A 178 -19.35 -4.25 0.15
N ASP A 179 -19.69 -5.17 -0.76
CA ASP A 179 -21.08 -5.39 -1.16
C ASP A 179 -21.91 -5.95 0.01
N ARG A 180 -21.35 -6.88 0.78
CA ARG A 180 -21.97 -7.44 2.00
C ARG A 180 -22.29 -6.42 3.07
N ILE A 181 -21.62 -5.26 3.09
CA ILE A 181 -21.94 -4.19 4.06
C ILE A 181 -23.39 -3.74 3.88
N ARG A 182 -23.87 -3.67 2.63
CA ARG A 182 -25.25 -3.29 2.34
C ARG A 182 -26.24 -4.33 2.87
N GLU A 183 -25.89 -5.61 2.77
CA GLU A 183 -26.70 -6.72 3.30
C GLU A 183 -26.74 -6.68 4.83
N ILE A 184 -25.60 -6.44 5.50
CA ILE A 184 -25.53 -6.32 6.96
C ILE A 184 -26.40 -5.15 7.44
N ILE A 185 -26.29 -3.97 6.81
CA ILE A 185 -27.09 -2.79 7.16
C ILE A 185 -28.59 -3.04 6.88
N ALA A 186 -28.93 -3.73 5.79
CA ALA A 186 -30.32 -4.10 5.51
C ALA A 186 -30.87 -5.08 6.57
N GLY A 187 -30.07 -6.06 7.00
CA GLY A 187 -30.42 -6.96 8.10
C GLY A 187 -30.64 -6.23 9.43
N LEU A 188 -29.77 -5.26 9.76
CA LEU A 188 -29.96 -4.42 10.95
C LEU A 188 -31.28 -3.63 10.93
N ARG A 189 -31.74 -3.16 9.76
CA ARG A 189 -33.05 -2.49 9.65
C ARG A 189 -34.22 -3.43 9.93
N GLU A 190 -34.09 -4.71 9.61
CA GLU A 190 -35.10 -5.70 9.95
C GLU A 190 -35.06 -6.06 11.43
N ASP A 191 -33.86 -6.31 11.97
CA ASP A 191 -33.66 -6.58 13.40
C ASP A 191 -34.18 -5.42 14.27
N GLN A 192 -33.99 -4.16 13.84
CA GLN A 192 -34.49 -2.99 14.56
C GLN A 192 -35.98 -3.09 14.89
N LYS A 193 -36.80 -3.57 13.96
CA LYS A 193 -38.26 -3.72 14.15
C LYS A 193 -38.61 -4.68 15.29
N THR A 194 -37.73 -5.65 15.57
CA THR A 194 -37.95 -6.68 16.58
C THR A 194 -37.36 -6.29 17.93
N TYR A 195 -36.12 -5.77 17.96
CA TYR A 195 -35.34 -5.64 19.20
C TYR A 195 -35.35 -4.22 19.81
N GLU A 196 -35.60 -3.18 19.03
CA GLU A 196 -35.50 -1.78 19.51
C GLU A 196 -36.52 -1.47 20.62
N SER A 197 -37.76 -1.93 20.43
CA SER A 197 -38.85 -1.68 21.39
C SER A 197 -38.53 -2.25 22.78
N GLY A 198 -37.83 -3.40 22.85
CA GLY A 198 -37.41 -4.02 24.11
C GLY A 198 -36.36 -3.21 24.88
N VAL A 199 -35.60 -2.34 24.21
CA VAL A 199 -34.60 -1.47 24.85
C VAL A 199 -35.21 -0.12 25.23
N LEU A 200 -36.06 0.46 24.38
CA LEU A 200 -36.63 1.79 24.60
C LEU A 200 -37.84 1.81 25.56
N ASN A 201 -38.52 0.68 25.79
CA ASN A 201 -39.70 0.62 26.66
C ASN A 201 -39.38 0.49 28.17
N ASN A 202 -38.12 0.63 28.59
CA ASN A 202 -37.66 0.27 29.94
C ASN A 202 -37.75 1.38 31.02
N GLY A 203 -38.38 2.51 30.71
CA GLY A 203 -38.63 3.58 31.69
C GLY A 203 -38.09 4.94 31.24
N SER A 204 -38.14 5.91 32.16
CA SER A 204 -37.73 7.31 31.91
C SER A 204 -36.46 7.70 32.68
N ASN A 205 -35.66 6.73 33.13
CA ASN A 205 -34.51 6.98 34.00
C ASN A 205 -33.30 7.53 33.20
N ILE A 206 -32.24 7.94 33.90
CA ILE A 206 -31.04 8.51 33.28
C ILE A 206 -30.34 7.48 32.37
N ALA A 207 -30.32 6.21 32.75
CA ALA A 207 -29.70 5.14 31.94
C ALA A 207 -30.49 4.88 30.66
N ASP A 208 -31.82 4.93 30.69
CA ASP A 208 -32.68 4.79 29.51
C ASP A 208 -32.44 5.93 28.51
N ARG A 209 -32.26 7.16 29.01
CA ARG A 209 -31.91 8.32 28.18
C ARG A 209 -30.52 8.19 27.57
N ALA A 210 -29.52 7.77 28.35
CA ALA A 210 -28.17 7.52 27.85
C ALA A 210 -28.16 6.43 26.77
N MET A 211 -28.94 5.36 26.98
CA MET A 211 -29.12 4.29 26.00
C MET A 211 -29.80 4.79 24.72
N ALA A 212 -30.84 5.62 24.82
CA ALA A 212 -31.48 6.22 23.64
C ALA A 212 -30.49 7.07 22.83
N PHE A 213 -29.68 7.90 23.49
CA PHE A 213 -28.62 8.67 22.84
C PHE A 213 -27.55 7.78 22.18
N ARG A 214 -27.13 6.70 22.85
CA ARG A 214 -26.22 5.70 22.28
C ARG A 214 -26.80 5.05 21.02
N LEU A 215 -28.08 4.67 21.03
CA LEU A 215 -28.75 4.13 19.83
C LEU A 215 -28.79 5.16 18.69
N ILE A 216 -29.10 6.43 18.96
CA ILE A 216 -29.06 7.50 17.96
C ILE A 216 -27.65 7.61 17.35
N ALA A 217 -26.61 7.59 18.18
CA ALA A 217 -25.22 7.61 17.72
C ALA A 217 -24.91 6.42 16.80
N LEU A 218 -25.30 5.20 17.19
CA LEU A 218 -25.09 3.99 16.41
C LEU A 218 -25.89 4.00 15.08
N TYR A 219 -27.10 4.58 15.05
CA TYR A 219 -27.89 4.69 13.81
C TYR A 219 -27.29 5.66 12.81
N HIS A 220 -26.83 6.82 13.28
CA HIS A 220 -26.12 7.76 12.42
C HIS A 220 -24.80 7.18 11.92
N TRP A 221 -24.06 6.47 12.78
CA TRP A 221 -22.86 5.75 12.38
C TRP A 221 -23.14 4.65 11.34
N ALA A 222 -24.23 3.89 11.51
CA ALA A 222 -24.69 2.90 10.53
C ALA A 222 -24.99 3.52 9.16
N LYS A 223 -25.66 4.67 9.16
CA LYS A 223 -25.99 5.38 7.92
C LYS A 223 -24.74 5.94 7.23
N GLY A 224 -23.81 6.53 7.98
CA GLY A 224 -22.51 6.97 7.46
C GLY A 224 -21.71 5.81 6.86
N THR A 225 -21.73 4.65 7.53
CA THR A 225 -21.06 3.42 7.08
C THR A 225 -21.63 2.90 5.75
N GLU A 226 -22.95 2.87 5.60
CA GLU A 226 -23.61 2.48 4.34
C GLU A 226 -23.22 3.40 3.18
N LEU A 227 -23.24 4.73 3.41
CA LEU A 227 -22.91 5.72 2.39
C LEU A 227 -21.44 5.65 1.99
N LEU A 228 -20.53 5.48 2.96
CA LEU A 228 -19.11 5.27 2.70
C LEU A 228 -18.88 4.02 1.85
N ALA A 229 -19.48 2.89 2.23
CA ALA A 229 -19.35 1.63 1.49
C ALA A 229 -19.87 1.76 0.04
N LYS A 230 -21.02 2.41 -0.15
CA LYS A 230 -21.57 2.70 -1.48
C LYS A 230 -20.61 3.55 -2.31
N TYR A 231 -20.05 4.60 -1.71
CA TYR A 231 -19.08 5.47 -2.40
C TYR A 231 -17.82 4.71 -2.79
N MET A 232 -17.25 3.91 -1.90
CA MET A 232 -16.06 3.12 -2.21
C MET A 232 -16.30 2.12 -3.35
N LEU A 233 -17.51 1.56 -3.45
CA LEU A 233 -17.89 0.64 -4.52
C LEU A 233 -18.14 1.33 -5.87
N GLN A 234 -18.83 2.47 -5.87
CA GLN A 234 -19.45 3.03 -7.07
C GLN A 234 -19.06 4.47 -7.39
N GLY A 235 -18.40 5.17 -6.47
CA GLY A 235 -18.11 6.60 -6.59
C GLY A 235 -19.31 7.52 -6.32
N GLU A 236 -20.41 6.98 -5.78
CA GLU A 236 -21.65 7.72 -5.51
C GLU A 236 -22.02 7.70 -4.01
N PRO A 237 -22.59 8.79 -3.47
CA PRO A 237 -22.90 10.07 -4.13
C PRO A 237 -21.65 10.94 -4.37
N ALA A 238 -21.74 11.88 -5.32
CA ALA A 238 -20.64 12.81 -5.61
C ALA A 238 -20.32 13.71 -4.39
N ASP A 239 -21.34 14.14 -3.64
CA ASP A 239 -21.18 14.95 -2.43
C ASP A 239 -21.08 14.09 -1.15
N ILE A 240 -20.34 12.98 -1.22
CA ILE A 240 -20.18 12.05 -0.09
C ILE A 240 -19.67 12.73 1.18
N LEU A 241 -18.78 13.72 1.09
CA LEU A 241 -18.19 14.34 2.28
C LEU A 241 -19.25 15.04 3.13
N SER A 242 -20.14 15.84 2.51
CA SER A 242 -21.24 16.50 3.22
C SER A 242 -22.20 15.50 3.88
N HIS A 243 -22.44 14.36 3.23
CA HIS A 243 -23.24 13.28 3.81
C HIS A 243 -22.56 12.62 5.02
N LEU A 244 -21.25 12.37 4.95
CA LEU A 244 -20.49 11.83 6.07
C LEU A 244 -20.48 12.82 7.22
N ASP A 245 -20.16 14.09 6.96
CA ASP A 245 -20.10 15.17 7.96
C ASP A 245 -21.42 15.25 8.73
N LYS A 246 -22.56 15.35 8.03
CA LYS A 246 -23.89 15.33 8.65
C LYS A 246 -24.10 14.15 9.61
N HIS A 247 -23.77 12.93 9.16
CA HIS A 247 -24.04 11.74 9.96
C HIS A 247 -23.07 11.58 11.14
N TYR A 248 -21.78 11.83 10.96
CA TYR A 248 -20.83 11.74 12.07
C TYR A 248 -21.03 12.84 13.10
N GLU A 249 -21.28 14.08 12.70
CA GLU A 249 -21.55 15.18 13.64
C GLU A 249 -22.76 14.86 14.51
N SER A 250 -23.87 14.41 13.91
CA SER A 250 -25.05 13.97 14.67
C SER A 250 -24.76 12.78 15.59
N ALA A 251 -23.89 11.85 15.17
CA ALA A 251 -23.51 10.71 16.00
C ALA A 251 -22.64 11.11 17.21
N ILE A 252 -21.70 12.03 16.99
CA ILE A 252 -20.81 12.59 18.01
C ILE A 252 -21.62 13.41 19.01
N ASP A 253 -22.55 14.25 18.54
CA ASP A 253 -23.43 15.04 19.40
C ASP A 253 -24.31 14.14 20.28
N ALA A 254 -24.84 13.06 19.71
CA ALA A 254 -25.61 12.07 20.46
C ALA A 254 -24.76 11.33 21.50
N ALA A 255 -23.55 10.87 21.15
CA ALA A 255 -22.64 10.22 22.10
C ALA A 255 -22.26 11.17 23.26
N THR A 256 -21.97 12.44 22.94
CA THR A 256 -21.70 13.50 23.92
C THR A 256 -22.90 13.70 24.86
N ALA A 257 -24.11 13.83 24.31
CA ALA A 257 -25.34 14.00 25.09
C ALA A 257 -25.67 12.78 25.98
N GLY A 258 -25.29 11.58 25.53
CA GLY A 258 -25.37 10.34 26.29
C GLY A 258 -24.27 10.14 27.33
N SER A 259 -23.28 11.04 27.42
CA SER A 259 -22.07 10.91 28.25
C SER A 259 -21.23 9.65 27.93
N ASP A 260 -21.26 9.19 26.68
CA ASP A 260 -20.48 8.05 26.20
C ASP A 260 -19.16 8.53 25.58
N ALA A 261 -18.20 8.88 26.43
CA ALA A 261 -16.92 9.44 26.02
C ALA A 261 -16.09 8.49 25.13
N GLN A 262 -16.20 7.18 25.35
CA GLN A 262 -15.46 6.20 24.55
C GLN A 262 -16.00 6.17 23.11
N LEU A 263 -17.32 6.14 22.94
CA LEU A 263 -17.95 6.16 21.63
C LEU A 263 -17.73 7.51 20.92
N GLU A 264 -17.79 8.63 21.65
CA GLU A 264 -17.52 9.96 21.11
C GLU A 264 -16.13 10.05 20.46
N VAL A 265 -15.08 9.67 21.20
CA VAL A 265 -13.70 9.70 20.71
C VAL A 265 -13.54 8.78 19.49
N LEU A 266 -14.11 7.58 19.57
CA LEU A 266 -14.07 6.63 18.46
C LEU A 266 -14.72 7.20 17.19
N LEU A 267 -15.90 7.81 17.32
CA LEU A 267 -16.64 8.39 16.18
C LEU A 267 -15.87 9.54 15.53
N ARG A 268 -15.19 10.39 16.30
CA ARG A 268 -14.32 11.46 15.76
C ARG A 268 -13.17 10.89 14.91
N TRP A 269 -12.54 9.83 15.38
CA TRP A 269 -11.47 9.15 14.63
C TRP A 269 -12.00 8.43 13.38
N LEU A 270 -13.13 7.74 13.49
CA LEU A 270 -13.78 7.09 12.35
C LEU A 270 -14.28 8.09 11.31
N HIS A 271 -14.74 9.27 11.73
CA HIS A 271 -15.09 10.37 10.83
C HIS A 271 -13.87 10.82 10.04
N ALA A 272 -12.75 11.12 10.70
CA ALA A 272 -11.51 11.49 10.03
C ALA A 272 -10.99 10.39 9.10
N ALA A 273 -11.03 9.13 9.55
CA ALA A 273 -10.65 7.98 8.73
C ALA A 273 -11.54 7.81 7.48
N SER A 274 -12.85 8.03 7.61
CA SER A 274 -13.79 7.96 6.48
C SER A 274 -13.49 9.02 5.42
N ARG A 275 -13.16 10.25 5.83
CA ARG A 275 -12.75 11.34 4.93
C ARG A 275 -11.44 11.01 4.23
N GLN A 276 -10.46 10.47 4.95
CA GLN A 276 -9.19 10.02 4.36
C GLN A 276 -9.40 8.87 3.37
N MET A 277 -10.27 7.92 3.67
CA MET A 277 -10.62 6.81 2.77
C MET A 277 -11.28 7.30 1.47
N VAL A 278 -12.17 8.30 1.57
CA VAL A 278 -12.77 8.97 0.41
C VAL A 278 -11.69 9.66 -0.44
N ALA A 279 -10.82 10.46 0.18
CA ALA A 279 -9.74 11.16 -0.52
C ALA A 279 -8.70 10.21 -1.15
N GLY A 280 -8.46 9.06 -0.51
CA GLY A 280 -7.60 7.99 -0.99
C GLY A 280 -8.22 7.11 -2.07
N SER A 281 -9.54 7.18 -2.26
CA SER A 281 -10.25 6.33 -3.21
C SER A 281 -9.83 6.62 -4.66
N ILE A 282 -9.84 5.58 -5.49
CA ILE A 282 -9.63 5.74 -6.95
C ILE A 282 -10.73 6.59 -7.58
N TRP A 283 -11.94 6.57 -7.01
CA TRP A 283 -13.07 7.39 -7.44
C TRP A 283 -12.85 8.89 -7.20
N TRP A 284 -12.02 9.27 -6.24
CA TRP A 284 -11.67 10.67 -6.04
C TRP A 284 -10.93 11.25 -7.24
N VAL A 285 -10.02 10.47 -7.84
CA VAL A 285 -9.30 10.88 -9.05
C VAL A 285 -10.25 10.99 -10.24
N ALA A 286 -11.31 10.18 -10.30
CA ALA A 286 -12.32 10.25 -11.37
C ALA A 286 -13.00 11.63 -11.46
N ARG A 287 -13.10 12.38 -10.35
CA ARG A 287 -13.77 13.69 -10.32
C ARG A 287 -13.11 14.73 -11.22
N ALA A 288 -11.81 14.59 -11.45
CA ALA A 288 -11.02 15.51 -12.25
C ALA A 288 -10.94 15.10 -13.74
N VAL A 289 -11.52 13.96 -14.14
CA VAL A 289 -11.22 13.35 -15.45
C VAL A 289 -12.48 12.87 -16.19
N ASN A 290 -12.36 12.83 -17.52
CA ASN A 290 -13.43 12.50 -18.48
C ASN A 290 -13.98 11.06 -18.34
N SER A 291 -15.13 10.79 -18.98
CA SER A 291 -15.91 9.55 -19.01
C SER A 291 -15.12 8.25 -19.25
N ARG A 292 -14.05 8.25 -20.08
CA ARG A 292 -13.21 7.05 -20.29
C ARG A 292 -12.49 6.62 -19.01
N VAL A 293 -12.04 7.57 -18.20
CA VAL A 293 -11.38 7.27 -16.91
C VAL A 293 -12.38 6.75 -15.89
N THR A 294 -13.60 7.28 -15.87
CA THR A 294 -14.68 6.72 -15.04
C THR A 294 -15.02 5.28 -15.41
N LYS A 295 -15.06 4.95 -16.71
CA LYS A 295 -15.24 3.57 -17.18
C LYS A 295 -14.09 2.67 -16.75
N PHE A 296 -12.84 3.13 -16.92
CA PHE A 296 -11.66 2.40 -16.48
C PHE A 296 -11.69 2.10 -14.98
N ILE A 297 -11.95 3.13 -14.15
CA ILE A 297 -12.04 2.99 -12.70
C ILE A 297 -13.10 1.97 -12.33
N ARG A 298 -14.31 2.06 -12.92
CA ARG A 298 -15.39 1.10 -12.67
C ARG A 298 -14.96 -0.35 -12.92
N GLU A 299 -14.24 -0.61 -14.00
CA GLU A 299 -13.78 -1.95 -14.36
C GLU A 299 -12.66 -2.44 -13.44
N VAL A 300 -11.70 -1.58 -13.11
CA VAL A 300 -10.60 -1.91 -12.18
C VAL A 300 -11.14 -2.17 -10.77
N THR A 301 -12.13 -1.39 -10.30
CA THR A 301 -12.81 -1.63 -9.02
C THR A 301 -13.47 -3.01 -8.98
N LYS A 302 -14.19 -3.38 -10.05
CA LYS A 302 -14.92 -4.65 -10.12
C LYS A 302 -14.01 -5.86 -10.28
N GLN A 303 -13.05 -5.80 -11.20
CA GLN A 303 -12.23 -6.96 -11.57
C GLN A 303 -11.04 -7.17 -10.64
N GLN A 304 -10.44 -6.09 -10.13
CA GLN A 304 -9.20 -6.16 -9.36
C GLN A 304 -9.40 -5.86 -7.87
N ALA A 305 -10.62 -5.52 -7.44
CA ALA A 305 -10.91 -5.09 -6.06
C ALA A 305 -9.98 -3.96 -5.59
N MET A 306 -9.61 -3.07 -6.51
CA MET A 306 -8.82 -1.88 -6.20
C MET A 306 -9.80 -0.77 -5.82
N PHE A 307 -9.70 -0.28 -4.59
CA PHE A 307 -10.61 0.78 -4.08
C PHE A 307 -9.86 2.06 -3.76
N GLU A 308 -8.57 1.96 -3.43
CA GLU A 308 -7.73 3.06 -2.98
C GLU A 308 -6.37 3.03 -3.66
N LEU A 309 -5.82 4.22 -3.83
CA LEU A 309 -4.47 4.45 -4.31
C LEU A 309 -3.48 4.31 -3.16
N LEU A 310 -2.31 3.74 -3.46
CA LEU A 310 -1.19 3.80 -2.53
C LEU A 310 -0.84 5.27 -2.26
N PRO A 311 -0.36 5.63 -1.06
CA PRO A 311 -0.04 7.02 -0.73
C PRO A 311 0.84 7.73 -1.78
N PRO A 312 1.91 7.10 -2.32
CA PRO A 312 2.65 7.63 -3.46
C PRO A 312 1.83 7.89 -4.73
N GLN A 313 0.91 6.98 -5.06
CA GLN A 313 0.11 7.08 -6.27
C GLN A 313 -0.87 8.23 -6.15
N ARG A 314 -1.50 8.35 -4.98
CA ARG A 314 -2.37 9.48 -4.62
C ARG A 314 -1.61 10.80 -4.72
N ALA A 315 -0.43 10.89 -4.12
CA ALA A 315 0.40 12.10 -4.19
C ALA A 315 0.77 12.46 -5.64
N ALA A 316 1.19 11.49 -6.46
CA ALA A 316 1.50 11.72 -7.86
C ALA A 316 0.28 12.25 -8.65
N LEU A 317 -0.89 11.63 -8.49
CA LEU A 317 -2.11 11.95 -9.23
C LEU A 317 -2.80 13.24 -8.76
N GLN A 318 -2.87 13.48 -7.45
CA GLN A 318 -3.67 14.55 -6.86
C GLN A 318 -2.83 15.75 -6.40
N GLU A 319 -1.59 15.54 -5.95
CA GLU A 319 -0.78 16.59 -5.31
C GLU A 319 0.34 17.13 -6.21
N GLN A 320 0.94 16.27 -7.05
CA GLN A 320 2.14 16.60 -7.83
C GLN A 320 1.90 16.76 -9.34
N GLY A 321 0.64 16.78 -9.79
CA GLY A 321 0.29 17.17 -11.15
C GLY A 321 0.65 16.15 -12.24
N LEU A 322 0.67 14.84 -11.95
CA LEU A 322 0.91 13.82 -12.98
C LEU A 322 -0.07 13.93 -14.16
N LEU A 323 -1.32 14.33 -13.88
CA LEU A 323 -2.37 14.51 -14.89
C LEU A 323 -2.55 15.98 -15.30
N ASP A 324 -1.59 16.86 -15.03
CA ASP A 324 -1.63 18.22 -15.56
C ASP A 324 -1.46 18.17 -17.09
N GLN A 325 -2.33 18.89 -17.80
CA GLN A 325 -2.32 18.97 -19.25
C GLN A 325 -1.19 19.86 -19.78
N ALA A 326 -0.75 20.85 -18.99
CA ALA A 326 0.34 21.74 -19.37
C ALA A 326 1.72 21.06 -19.28
N THR A 327 1.82 19.99 -18.48
CA THR A 327 3.07 19.24 -18.31
C THR A 327 3.24 18.25 -19.47
N THR A 328 4.30 18.38 -20.27
CA THR A 328 4.57 17.53 -21.45
C THR A 328 5.57 16.42 -21.16
N ALA A 329 6.46 16.60 -20.17
CA ALA A 329 7.37 15.55 -19.72
C ALA A 329 7.31 15.36 -18.19
N VAL A 330 7.05 14.14 -17.76
CA VAL A 330 7.00 13.76 -16.34
C VAL A 330 8.00 12.65 -16.06
N VAL A 331 8.85 12.85 -15.07
CA VAL A 331 9.73 11.80 -14.53
C VAL A 331 9.21 11.43 -13.14
N VAL A 332 8.79 10.18 -12.97
CA VAL A 332 8.28 9.65 -11.70
C VAL A 332 9.35 8.78 -11.05
N GLU A 333 9.86 9.26 -9.92
CA GLU A 333 10.72 8.52 -9.03
C GLU A 333 9.86 7.82 -7.96
N MET A 334 9.80 6.50 -8.06
CA MET A 334 8.98 5.69 -7.17
C MET A 334 9.66 4.33 -6.92
N PRO A 335 9.74 3.86 -5.67
CA PRO A 335 10.36 2.57 -5.37
C PRO A 335 9.67 1.43 -6.12
N THR A 336 10.43 0.37 -6.43
CA THR A 336 9.89 -0.86 -7.02
C THR A 336 8.74 -1.39 -6.15
N SER A 337 7.65 -1.83 -6.80
CA SER A 337 6.37 -2.19 -6.17
C SER A 337 5.53 -1.03 -5.61
N GLY A 338 5.91 0.24 -5.84
CA GLY A 338 5.06 1.39 -5.52
C GLY A 338 3.80 1.52 -6.40
N GLY A 339 3.69 0.72 -7.46
CA GLY A 339 2.53 0.73 -8.36
C GLY A 339 2.65 1.70 -9.54
N LYS A 340 3.87 1.86 -10.09
CA LYS A 340 4.19 2.64 -11.30
C LYS A 340 3.25 2.36 -12.49
N THR A 341 2.89 1.10 -12.70
CA THR A 341 2.03 0.71 -13.83
C THR A 341 0.65 1.39 -13.81
N LEU A 342 0.06 1.60 -12.62
CA LEU A 342 -1.23 2.28 -12.52
C LEU A 342 -1.13 3.77 -12.88
N LEU A 343 -0.03 4.42 -12.47
CA LEU A 343 0.26 5.80 -12.85
C LEU A 343 0.42 5.94 -14.36
N ALA A 344 1.11 4.97 -14.99
CA ALA A 344 1.20 4.88 -16.44
C ALA A 344 -0.20 4.77 -17.06
N GLN A 345 -1.05 3.85 -16.60
CA GLN A 345 -2.40 3.67 -17.13
C GLN A 345 -3.22 4.96 -17.09
N PHE A 346 -3.21 5.70 -15.98
CA PHE A 346 -3.91 6.99 -15.89
C PHE A 346 -3.37 8.02 -16.89
N ARG A 347 -2.03 8.14 -17.02
CA ARG A 347 -1.42 9.06 -17.98
C ARG A 347 -1.69 8.66 -19.43
N MET A 348 -1.73 7.36 -19.72
CA MET A 348 -2.09 6.84 -21.05
C MET A 348 -3.54 7.17 -21.41
N LEU A 349 -4.49 6.98 -20.48
CA LEU A 349 -5.89 7.34 -20.70
C LEU A 349 -6.06 8.84 -20.93
N GLN A 350 -5.32 9.67 -20.20
CA GLN A 350 -5.29 11.11 -20.43
C GLN A 350 -4.79 11.44 -21.84
N ALA A 351 -3.63 10.90 -22.24
CA ALA A 351 -3.04 11.17 -23.55
C ALA A 351 -3.96 10.70 -24.70
N LEU A 352 -4.54 9.50 -24.60
CA LEU A 352 -5.49 8.99 -25.60
C LEU A 352 -6.75 9.85 -25.70
N ASN A 353 -7.18 10.51 -24.62
CA ASN A 353 -8.29 11.44 -24.67
C ASN A 353 -7.91 12.78 -25.29
N GLN A 354 -6.72 13.30 -25.00
CA GLN A 354 -6.24 14.56 -25.56
C GLN A 354 -6.04 14.48 -27.08
N PHE A 355 -5.57 13.33 -27.57
CA PHE A 355 -5.27 13.09 -28.98
C PHE A 355 -6.36 12.26 -29.70
N ASP A 356 -7.58 12.23 -29.16
CA ASP A 356 -8.65 11.39 -29.70
C ASP A 356 -9.04 11.80 -31.13
N GLN A 357 -9.06 13.12 -31.41
CA GLN A 357 -9.36 13.67 -32.73
C GLN A 357 -8.33 13.27 -33.79
N ASP A 358 -7.05 13.21 -33.41
CA ASP A 358 -5.95 12.87 -34.31
C ASP A 358 -5.65 11.36 -34.35
N SER A 359 -6.46 10.54 -33.67
CA SER A 359 -6.20 9.10 -33.51
C SER A 359 -4.80 8.81 -32.94
N GLY A 360 -4.33 9.63 -32.01
CA GLY A 360 -2.99 9.49 -31.42
C GLY A 360 -2.79 8.16 -30.69
N TRP A 361 -1.53 7.76 -30.56
CA TRP A 361 -1.16 6.47 -29.95
C TRP A 361 -0.16 6.59 -28.84
N VAL A 362 -0.08 5.55 -28.02
CA VAL A 362 0.87 5.46 -26.92
C VAL A 362 1.91 4.38 -27.18
N ALA A 363 3.18 4.72 -27.02
CA ALA A 363 4.27 3.74 -26.94
C ALA A 363 4.57 3.41 -25.47
N TYR A 364 4.54 2.12 -25.09
CA TYR A 364 5.03 1.65 -23.80
C TYR A 364 6.33 0.87 -24.01
N VAL A 365 7.41 1.36 -23.42
CA VAL A 365 8.75 0.81 -23.60
C VAL A 365 9.18 0.11 -22.33
N ALA A 366 9.62 -1.14 -22.46
CA ALA A 366 10.20 -1.91 -21.36
C ALA A 366 11.54 -2.55 -21.77
N PRO A 367 12.49 -2.71 -20.84
CA PRO A 367 13.87 -3.11 -21.15
C PRO A 367 14.05 -4.53 -21.68
N THR A 368 13.12 -5.46 -21.42
CA THR A 368 13.27 -6.87 -21.79
C THR A 368 12.02 -7.43 -22.45
N ARG A 369 12.19 -8.45 -23.29
CA ARG A 369 11.08 -9.16 -23.96
C ARG A 369 10.10 -9.81 -22.98
N ALA A 370 10.61 -10.32 -21.86
CA ALA A 370 9.78 -10.91 -20.82
C ALA A 370 8.89 -9.84 -20.17
N LEU A 371 9.46 -8.67 -19.89
CA LEU A 371 8.73 -7.57 -19.29
C LEU A 371 7.71 -6.95 -20.27
N THR A 372 8.06 -6.81 -21.57
CA THR A 372 7.07 -6.35 -22.56
C THR A 372 5.88 -7.30 -22.64
N ALA A 373 6.09 -8.62 -22.70
CA ALA A 373 5.00 -9.60 -22.71
C ALA A 373 4.12 -9.52 -21.44
N GLN A 374 4.76 -9.38 -20.27
CA GLN A 374 4.06 -9.22 -19.00
C GLN A 374 3.19 -7.95 -18.98
N ILE A 375 3.74 -6.82 -19.42
CA ILE A 375 3.02 -5.54 -19.48
C ILE A 375 1.89 -5.59 -20.50
N THR A 376 2.11 -6.15 -21.69
CA THR A 376 1.06 -6.30 -22.70
C THR A 376 -0.12 -7.10 -22.17
N ARG A 377 0.13 -8.26 -21.54
CA ARG A 377 -0.94 -9.07 -20.96
C ARG A 377 -1.74 -8.31 -19.91
N ARG A 378 -1.05 -7.54 -19.06
CA ARG A 378 -1.68 -6.71 -18.03
C ARG A 378 -2.50 -5.58 -18.63
N LEU A 379 -1.93 -4.81 -19.53
CA LEU A 379 -2.62 -3.68 -20.18
C LEU A 379 -3.81 -4.15 -20.99
N ARG A 380 -3.71 -5.25 -21.75
CA ARG A 380 -4.85 -5.86 -22.47
C ARG A 380 -6.02 -6.14 -21.52
N ARG A 381 -5.77 -6.91 -20.45
CA ARG A 381 -6.79 -7.24 -19.45
C ARG A 381 -7.45 -5.99 -18.88
N ASP A 382 -6.69 -4.94 -18.62
CA ASP A 382 -7.16 -3.74 -17.93
C ASP A 382 -7.87 -2.74 -18.88
N PHE A 383 -7.61 -2.81 -20.19
CA PHE A 383 -8.08 -1.85 -21.21
C PHE A 383 -9.08 -2.41 -22.22
N GLU A 384 -9.16 -3.73 -22.38
CA GLU A 384 -10.06 -4.41 -23.31
C GLU A 384 -11.53 -4.03 -23.07
N THR A 385 -11.95 -3.96 -21.81
CA THR A 385 -13.33 -3.64 -21.42
C THR A 385 -13.75 -2.20 -21.69
N ILE A 386 -12.79 -1.30 -21.90
CA ILE A 386 -13.04 0.10 -22.29
C ILE A 386 -12.74 0.37 -23.76
N GLY A 387 -12.50 -0.69 -24.55
CA GLY A 387 -12.33 -0.64 -26.00
C GLY A 387 -10.98 -0.09 -26.47
N ILE A 388 -9.96 -0.10 -25.62
CA ILE A 388 -8.60 0.33 -25.98
C ILE A 388 -7.80 -0.91 -26.38
N ARG A 389 -7.26 -0.91 -27.61
CA ARG A 389 -6.49 -2.04 -28.14
C ARG A 389 -5.01 -1.91 -27.77
N VAL A 390 -4.45 -2.99 -27.25
CA VAL A 390 -3.05 -3.05 -26.81
C VAL A 390 -2.34 -4.14 -27.57
N GLU A 391 -1.30 -3.78 -28.33
CA GLU A 391 -0.51 -4.72 -29.11
C GLU A 391 0.96 -4.73 -28.69
N GLN A 392 1.64 -5.85 -28.95
CA GLN A 392 3.07 -6.02 -28.66
C GLN A 392 3.84 -6.17 -29.96
N LEU A 393 4.96 -5.44 -30.11
CA LEU A 393 5.93 -5.77 -31.14
C LEU A 393 6.82 -6.91 -30.69
N THR A 394 7.04 -7.87 -31.56
CA THR A 394 7.93 -8.99 -31.28
C THR A 394 9.36 -8.49 -31.15
N GLY A 395 10.16 -9.18 -30.33
CA GLY A 395 11.57 -8.81 -30.14
C GLY A 395 12.50 -9.24 -31.28
N ALA A 396 11.96 -9.47 -32.49
CA ALA A 396 12.78 -9.64 -33.69
C ALA A 396 13.39 -8.30 -34.11
N VAL A 397 14.64 -8.32 -34.57
CA VAL A 397 15.40 -7.12 -34.95
C VAL A 397 14.80 -6.44 -36.19
N GLU A 398 14.06 -7.18 -37.01
CA GLU A 398 13.38 -6.67 -38.21
C GLU A 398 11.88 -6.62 -38.01
N ILE A 399 11.20 -5.71 -38.70
CA ILE A 399 9.74 -5.63 -38.76
C ILE A 399 9.28 -6.62 -39.83
N ASP A 400 8.47 -7.61 -39.44
CA ASP A 400 7.91 -8.56 -40.40
C ASP A 400 6.68 -7.98 -41.11
N THR A 401 6.17 -8.69 -42.13
CA THR A 401 5.02 -8.25 -42.93
C THR A 401 3.73 -8.11 -42.11
N PHE A 402 3.59 -8.88 -41.03
CA PHE A 402 2.43 -8.82 -40.15
C PHE A 402 2.50 -7.59 -39.24
N GLU A 403 3.68 -7.28 -38.70
CA GLU A 403 3.94 -6.07 -37.94
C GLU A 403 3.79 -4.82 -38.82
N ASP A 404 4.23 -4.85 -40.08
CA ASP A 404 4.07 -3.72 -41.00
C ASP A 404 2.59 -3.42 -41.29
N ASP A 405 1.78 -4.46 -41.53
CA ASP A 405 0.33 -4.33 -41.68
C ASP A 405 -0.33 -3.80 -40.38
N LEU A 406 0.06 -4.33 -39.22
CA LEU A 406 -0.43 -3.85 -37.92
C LEU A 406 -0.13 -2.35 -37.71
N LEU A 407 1.06 -1.89 -38.07
CA LEU A 407 1.53 -0.52 -37.84
C LEU A 407 0.91 0.52 -38.79
N THR A 408 0.55 0.10 -40.01
CA THR A 408 0.10 1.00 -41.08
C THR A 408 -1.42 1.17 -41.16
N ARG A 409 -2.20 0.27 -40.54
CA ARG A 409 -3.66 0.37 -40.44
C ARG A 409 -4.13 1.62 -39.70
N ASN A 410 -5.04 2.39 -40.32
CA ASN A 410 -5.58 3.66 -39.81
C ASN A 410 -7.11 3.75 -39.89
N GLY A 411 -7.67 4.85 -39.35
CA GLY A 411 -9.11 5.12 -39.36
C GLY A 411 -9.88 4.12 -38.49
N GLU A 412 -11.06 3.70 -38.95
CA GLU A 412 -11.89 2.70 -38.28
C GLU A 412 -11.17 1.33 -38.16
N ASN A 413 -10.25 1.03 -39.08
CA ASN A 413 -9.50 -0.23 -39.15
C ASN A 413 -8.19 -0.24 -38.36
N ARG A 414 -7.90 0.80 -37.59
CA ARG A 414 -6.65 0.89 -36.79
C ARG A 414 -6.49 -0.35 -35.89
N ALA A 415 -5.29 -0.93 -35.84
CA ALA A 415 -5.09 -2.20 -35.12
C ALA A 415 -4.81 -2.04 -33.62
N PHE A 416 -4.30 -0.87 -33.21
CA PHE A 416 -3.87 -0.63 -31.82
C PHE A 416 -4.12 0.82 -31.40
N ASP A 417 -4.22 1.04 -30.10
CA ASP A 417 -4.20 2.37 -29.46
C ASP A 417 -2.93 2.52 -28.59
N VAL A 418 -2.45 1.39 -28.04
CA VAL A 418 -1.22 1.26 -27.27
C VAL A 418 -0.32 0.21 -27.91
N LEU A 419 0.96 0.53 -28.05
CA LEU A 419 1.99 -0.38 -28.58
C LEU A 419 3.07 -0.62 -27.54
N VAL A 420 3.33 -1.88 -27.20
CA VAL A 420 4.37 -2.28 -26.23
C VAL A 420 5.59 -2.82 -26.97
N ALA A 421 6.77 -2.27 -26.72
CA ALA A 421 7.99 -2.62 -27.44
C ALA A 421 9.26 -2.50 -26.58
N THR A 422 10.38 -3.05 -27.05
CA THR A 422 11.71 -2.74 -26.50
C THR A 422 12.24 -1.43 -27.08
N PRO A 423 13.23 -0.78 -26.45
CA PRO A 423 13.79 0.47 -26.96
C PRO A 423 14.27 0.36 -28.41
N GLU A 424 14.98 -0.72 -28.75
CA GLU A 424 15.54 -0.95 -30.09
C GLU A 424 14.45 -1.07 -31.14
N LYS A 425 13.39 -1.83 -30.84
CA LYS A 425 12.29 -2.06 -31.77
C LYS A 425 11.51 -0.78 -32.02
N LEU A 426 11.22 0.00 -30.98
CA LEU A 426 10.54 1.28 -31.13
C LEU A 426 11.37 2.27 -31.94
N GLN A 427 12.70 2.28 -31.75
CA GLN A 427 13.60 3.15 -32.51
C GLN A 427 13.48 2.91 -34.03
N LEU A 428 13.37 1.65 -34.46
CA LEU A 428 13.17 1.30 -35.88
C LEU A 428 11.82 1.81 -36.40
N VAL A 429 10.74 1.67 -35.62
CA VAL A 429 9.39 2.12 -35.99
C VAL A 429 9.33 3.63 -36.18
N ILE A 430 9.92 4.39 -35.25
CA ILE A 430 9.92 5.87 -35.30
C ILE A 430 10.80 6.37 -36.43
N ARG A 431 12.03 5.86 -36.56
CA ARG A 431 12.97 6.30 -37.60
C ARG A 431 12.44 6.07 -39.01
N ASN A 432 11.71 4.97 -39.21
CA ASN A 432 11.14 4.61 -40.51
C ASN A 432 9.72 5.17 -40.73
N LYS A 433 9.20 6.00 -39.80
CA LYS A 433 7.87 6.62 -39.86
C LYS A 433 6.74 5.62 -40.18
N LYS A 434 6.83 4.42 -39.60
CA LYS A 434 5.93 3.30 -39.92
C LYS A 434 4.50 3.50 -39.45
N VAL A 435 4.30 4.32 -38.43
CA VAL A 435 2.98 4.67 -37.90
C VAL A 435 2.64 6.09 -38.39
N PRO A 436 1.68 6.25 -39.31
CA PRO A 436 1.40 7.55 -39.96
C PRO A 436 0.52 8.49 -39.12
N ARG A 437 0.23 8.11 -37.88
CA ARG A 437 -0.59 8.84 -36.90
C ARG A 437 0.28 9.33 -35.73
N PRO A 438 -0.08 10.45 -35.07
CA PRO A 438 0.80 11.09 -34.10
C PRO A 438 1.02 10.23 -32.86
N LEU A 439 2.27 10.18 -32.39
CA LEU A 439 2.61 9.62 -31.10
C LEU A 439 2.19 10.62 -30.01
N ALA A 440 1.20 10.24 -29.20
CA ALA A 440 0.64 11.08 -28.13
C ALA A 440 1.48 11.02 -26.85
N LEU A 441 1.99 9.83 -26.49
CA LEU A 441 2.75 9.61 -25.26
C LEU A 441 3.74 8.47 -25.44
N ILE A 442 4.97 8.67 -24.97
CA ILE A 442 5.90 7.58 -24.65
C ILE A 442 5.95 7.35 -23.14
N VAL A 443 5.73 6.11 -22.73
CA VAL A 443 5.99 5.62 -21.38
C VAL A 443 7.28 4.80 -21.41
N MET A 444 8.32 5.24 -20.71
CA MET A 444 9.55 4.48 -20.54
C MET A 444 9.58 3.88 -19.14
N ASP A 445 9.39 2.56 -19.04
CA ASP A 445 9.49 1.82 -17.78
C ASP A 445 10.94 1.39 -17.53
N GLU A 446 11.32 1.35 -16.24
CA GLU A 446 12.69 1.16 -15.80
C GLU A 446 13.70 2.08 -16.49
N ALA A 447 13.35 3.36 -16.58
CA ALA A 447 14.17 4.39 -17.23
C ALA A 447 15.53 4.64 -16.53
N HIS A 448 15.76 4.10 -15.33
CA HIS A 448 17.06 4.12 -14.64
C HIS A 448 18.16 3.37 -15.43
N ASN A 449 17.79 2.49 -16.36
CA ASN A 449 18.75 1.88 -17.29
C ASN A 449 19.46 2.92 -18.18
N ILE A 450 19.06 4.20 -18.14
CA ILE A 450 19.78 5.31 -18.78
C ILE A 450 21.18 5.52 -18.19
N GLU A 451 21.40 5.14 -16.93
CA GLU A 451 22.70 5.24 -16.25
C GLU A 451 23.67 4.10 -16.62
N ASP A 452 23.20 3.06 -17.31
CA ASP A 452 24.02 1.93 -17.76
C ASP A 452 24.89 2.33 -18.96
N GLU A 453 26.20 2.05 -18.89
CA GLU A 453 27.16 2.44 -19.94
C GLU A 453 26.83 1.88 -21.34
N THR A 454 26.17 0.72 -21.41
CA THR A 454 25.89 0.04 -22.68
C THR A 454 24.44 0.23 -23.16
N ARG A 455 23.49 0.26 -22.23
CA ARG A 455 22.06 0.38 -22.53
C ARG A 455 21.59 1.83 -22.53
N GLY A 456 22.26 2.71 -21.78
CA GLY A 456 21.86 4.10 -21.60
C GLY A 456 21.88 4.90 -22.89
N LEU A 457 22.92 4.73 -23.70
CA LEU A 457 23.03 5.38 -25.01
C LEU A 457 21.84 5.05 -25.93
N ARG A 458 21.30 3.82 -25.86
CA ARG A 458 20.15 3.41 -26.68
C ARG A 458 18.88 4.13 -26.24
N ILE A 459 18.67 4.24 -24.93
CA ILE A 459 17.51 4.93 -24.35
C ILE A 459 17.59 6.42 -24.67
N GLU A 460 18.75 7.05 -24.47
CA GLU A 460 18.97 8.46 -24.78
C GLU A 460 18.73 8.75 -26.26
N LEU A 461 19.30 7.93 -27.16
CA LEU A 461 19.13 8.09 -28.60
C LEU A 461 17.66 7.92 -29.03
N LEU A 462 16.93 6.96 -28.45
CA LEU A 462 15.50 6.78 -28.70
C LEU A 462 14.70 8.02 -28.28
N LEU A 463 14.93 8.51 -27.06
CA LEU A 463 14.23 9.67 -26.53
C LEU A 463 14.52 10.94 -27.35
N ALA A 464 15.79 11.17 -27.71
CA ALA A 464 16.20 12.27 -28.58
C ALA A 464 15.57 12.18 -29.97
N THR A 465 15.49 10.97 -30.54
CA THR A 465 14.83 10.73 -31.83
C THR A 465 13.35 11.05 -31.75
N ILE A 466 12.64 10.60 -30.71
CA ILE A 466 11.22 10.89 -30.53
C ILE A 466 11.00 12.39 -30.33
N LYS A 467 11.81 13.05 -29.50
CA LYS A 467 11.69 14.50 -29.29
C LYS A 467 11.83 15.28 -30.60
N ARG A 468 12.72 14.84 -31.50
CA ARG A 468 12.96 15.49 -32.79
C ARG A 468 11.89 15.16 -33.84
N GLU A 469 11.51 13.90 -33.97
CA GLU A 469 10.63 13.42 -35.05
C GLU A 469 9.14 13.47 -34.70
N CYS A 470 8.79 13.46 -33.41
CA CYS A 470 7.42 13.46 -32.90
C CYS A 470 7.18 14.67 -31.99
N THR A 471 7.06 15.86 -32.59
CA THR A 471 7.03 17.14 -31.87
C THR A 471 5.86 17.31 -30.91
N SER A 472 4.76 16.58 -31.09
CA SER A 472 3.58 16.60 -30.23
C SER A 472 3.61 15.55 -29.11
N ALA A 473 4.64 14.70 -29.04
CA ALA A 473 4.68 13.61 -28.08
C ALA A 473 4.93 14.10 -26.65
N ASN A 474 4.15 13.55 -25.72
CA ASN A 474 4.41 13.67 -24.28
C ASN A 474 5.34 12.55 -23.79
N PHE A 475 6.02 12.77 -22.67
CA PHE A 475 6.95 11.82 -22.07
C PHE A 475 6.53 11.47 -20.64
N LEU A 476 6.53 10.18 -20.32
CA LEU A 476 6.44 9.66 -18.95
C LEU A 476 7.58 8.68 -18.73
N LEU A 477 8.49 9.01 -17.82
CA LEU A 477 9.59 8.13 -17.44
C LEU A 477 9.36 7.61 -16.03
N LEU A 478 9.46 6.29 -15.83
CA LEU A 478 9.25 5.62 -14.55
C LEU A 478 10.55 4.99 -14.08
N MET A 479 11.04 5.38 -12.90
CA MET A 479 12.33 4.94 -12.38
C MET A 479 12.34 4.83 -10.85
N PRO A 480 13.12 3.90 -10.27
CA PRO A 480 13.23 3.75 -8.82
C PRO A 480 14.06 4.84 -8.13
N TYR A 481 15.13 5.30 -8.78
CA TYR A 481 16.03 6.36 -8.31
C TYR A 481 16.79 6.93 -9.51
N VAL A 482 17.09 8.23 -9.51
CA VAL A 482 17.98 8.90 -10.49
C VAL A 482 18.52 10.18 -9.86
N GLU A 483 19.81 10.41 -10.04
CA GLU A 483 20.41 11.70 -9.68
C GLU A 483 19.98 12.75 -10.73
N LYS A 484 19.11 13.70 -10.33
CA LYS A 484 18.61 14.84 -11.13
C LYS A 484 17.47 14.52 -12.12
N ALA A 485 16.40 13.88 -11.62
CA ALA A 485 15.16 13.65 -12.38
C ALA A 485 14.59 14.93 -13.04
N GLU A 486 14.74 16.08 -12.40
CA GLU A 486 14.25 17.37 -12.92
C GLU A 486 15.00 17.83 -14.17
N THR A 487 16.32 17.61 -14.24
CA THR A 487 17.12 17.93 -15.44
C THR A 487 16.64 17.10 -16.63
N LEU A 488 16.39 15.81 -16.41
CA LEU A 488 15.89 14.92 -17.44
C LEU A 488 14.48 15.31 -17.92
N ALA A 489 13.58 15.65 -16.99
CA ALA A 489 12.23 16.11 -17.33
C ALA A 489 12.27 17.39 -18.19
N ARG A 490 13.08 18.37 -17.80
CA ARG A 490 13.26 19.63 -18.54
C ARG A 490 13.92 19.41 -19.90
N TRP A 491 14.85 18.46 -20.02
CA TRP A 491 15.45 18.11 -21.30
C TRP A 491 14.44 17.50 -22.28
N LEU A 492 13.49 16.70 -21.80
CA LEU A 492 12.50 16.05 -22.67
C LEU A 492 11.32 16.94 -23.04
N ALA A 493 10.94 17.85 -22.14
CA ALA A 493 9.79 18.70 -22.33
C ALA A 493 9.91 19.58 -23.60
N GLN A 494 8.75 19.93 -24.17
CA GLN A 494 8.66 20.85 -25.30
C GLN A 494 9.06 22.28 -24.88
N ASP A 495 8.66 22.68 -23.67
CA ASP A 495 9.09 23.88 -22.96
C ASP A 495 9.76 23.45 -21.65
N VAL A 496 10.84 24.12 -21.25
CA VAL A 496 11.53 23.91 -19.97
C VAL A 496 10.54 23.98 -18.79
N SER A 497 9.54 24.86 -18.86
CA SER A 497 8.51 25.01 -17.82
C SER A 497 7.53 23.83 -17.74
N ALA A 498 7.43 23.04 -18.82
CA ALA A 498 6.53 21.89 -18.95
C ALA A 498 7.17 20.55 -18.54
N GLY A 499 8.39 20.58 -18.02
CA GLY A 499 9.11 19.41 -17.49
C GLY A 499 8.98 19.31 -15.97
N ARG A 500 8.44 18.19 -15.47
CA ARG A 500 8.20 17.97 -14.04
C ARG A 500 8.82 16.68 -13.52
N ALA A 501 9.48 16.77 -12.38
CA ALA A 501 9.90 15.60 -11.61
C ALA A 501 8.96 15.39 -10.42
N ILE A 502 8.49 14.15 -10.26
CA ILE A 502 7.70 13.67 -9.13
C ILE A 502 8.63 12.79 -8.32
N SER A 503 9.11 13.29 -7.18
CA SER A 503 9.94 12.53 -6.25
C SER A 503 9.15 12.16 -5.01
N ILE A 504 9.16 10.87 -4.70
CA ILE A 504 8.45 10.29 -3.55
C ILE A 504 9.47 9.78 -2.50
N GLY A 505 10.77 9.95 -2.77
CA GLY A 505 11.87 9.46 -1.91
C GLY A 505 11.97 10.13 -0.54
N THR A 506 11.41 11.35 -0.37
CA THR A 506 11.38 12.09 0.90
C THR A 506 10.24 11.69 1.83
N THR A 507 9.39 10.76 1.40
CA THR A 507 8.22 10.32 2.16
C THR A 507 8.61 9.18 3.11
N PRO A 508 8.02 9.12 4.32
CA PRO A 508 8.30 8.04 5.26
C PRO A 508 7.65 6.71 4.81
N TRP A 509 6.71 6.75 3.87
CA TRP A 509 6.06 5.57 3.31
C TRP A 509 7.04 4.73 2.49
N LYS A 510 7.04 3.42 2.71
CA LYS A 510 7.83 2.48 1.92
C LYS A 510 6.99 1.27 1.53
N PRO A 511 7.09 0.79 0.26
CA PRO A 511 6.26 -0.30 -0.22
C PRO A 511 6.59 -1.62 0.47
N ASN A 512 7.87 -1.83 0.79
CA ASN A 512 8.38 -3.05 1.39
C ASN A 512 9.44 -2.71 2.45
N GLU A 513 9.33 -3.36 3.60
CA GLU A 513 10.42 -3.44 4.56
C GLU A 513 11.37 -4.57 4.14
N ARG A 514 12.68 -4.28 4.06
CA ARG A 514 13.70 -5.21 3.58
C ARG A 514 14.82 -5.31 4.61
N ILE A 515 15.27 -6.53 4.85
CA ILE A 515 16.49 -6.82 5.58
C ILE A 515 17.41 -7.56 4.61
N VAL A 516 18.60 -7.03 4.40
CA VAL A 516 19.66 -7.65 3.61
C VAL A 516 20.77 -8.03 4.57
N GLY A 517 21.24 -9.26 4.45
CA GLY A 517 22.28 -9.78 5.33
C GLY A 517 22.96 -11.00 4.72
N MET A 518 24.02 -11.43 5.38
CA MET A 518 24.77 -12.63 5.03
C MET A 518 24.49 -13.71 6.05
N PHE A 519 24.45 -14.96 5.62
CA PHE A 519 24.36 -16.08 6.53
C PHE A 519 25.63 -16.93 6.48
N ARG A 520 25.96 -17.55 7.61
CA ARG A 520 27.02 -18.54 7.73
C ARG A 520 26.62 -19.69 8.64
N ALA A 521 27.11 -20.89 8.35
CA ALA A 521 26.98 -22.03 9.25
C ALA A 521 28.07 -22.00 10.32
N GLU A 522 27.70 -22.34 11.57
CA GLU A 522 28.62 -22.47 12.70
C GLU A 522 28.38 -23.80 13.43
N PRO A 523 29.43 -24.41 14.01
CA PRO A 523 29.28 -25.64 14.77
C PRO A 523 28.46 -25.41 16.04
N ASP A 524 27.61 -26.36 16.38
CA ASP A 524 26.82 -26.33 17.61
C ASP A 524 26.63 -27.74 18.17
N ASP A 525 27.41 -28.06 19.18
CA ASP A 525 27.44 -29.40 19.77
C ASP A 525 26.39 -29.62 20.88
N SER A 526 25.45 -28.69 21.08
CA SER A 526 24.27 -28.92 21.93
C SER A 526 23.38 -30.07 21.44
N LYS A 527 23.44 -30.39 20.13
CA LYS A 527 22.88 -31.63 19.56
C LYS A 527 24.00 -32.43 18.87
N ARG A 528 23.85 -33.76 18.83
CA ARG A 528 24.84 -34.64 18.17
C ARG A 528 25.07 -34.26 16.71
N ALA A 529 26.33 -33.91 16.40
CA ALA A 529 26.78 -33.41 15.10
C ALA A 529 25.98 -32.19 14.60
N GLY A 530 25.58 -31.32 15.53
CA GLY A 530 24.78 -30.14 15.28
C GLY A 530 25.58 -28.99 14.68
N TRP A 531 24.85 -28.14 13.98
CA TRP A 531 25.31 -26.88 13.43
C TRP A 531 24.11 -25.94 13.37
N ARG A 532 24.37 -24.64 13.39
CA ARG A 532 23.35 -23.60 13.35
C ARG A 532 23.69 -22.57 12.28
N LEU A 533 22.69 -21.81 11.85
CA LEU A 533 22.90 -20.65 10.99
C LEU A 533 23.06 -19.39 11.84
N ARG A 534 24.00 -18.54 11.45
CA ARG A 534 24.14 -17.17 11.93
C ARG A 534 23.86 -16.23 10.78
N TYR A 535 23.06 -15.20 11.01
CA TYR A 535 22.73 -14.15 10.07
C TYR A 535 23.32 -12.83 10.54
N LYS A 536 24.19 -12.24 9.72
CA LYS A 536 24.75 -10.92 9.90
C LYS A 536 23.94 -9.91 9.11
N THR A 537 23.34 -8.95 9.79
CA THR A 537 22.61 -7.88 9.11
C THR A 537 23.60 -6.93 8.44
N LEU A 538 23.39 -6.64 7.15
CA LEU A 538 24.22 -5.71 6.38
C LEU A 538 23.51 -4.39 6.14
N THR A 539 22.28 -4.44 5.67
CA THR A 539 21.50 -3.25 5.33
C THR A 539 20.04 -3.53 5.59
N THR A 540 19.40 -2.66 6.35
CA THR A 540 17.95 -2.66 6.50
C THR A 540 17.34 -1.51 5.71
N THR A 541 16.04 -1.60 5.43
CA THR A 541 15.32 -0.45 4.91
C THR A 541 15.41 0.69 5.95
N PRO A 542 16.02 1.84 5.58
CA PRO A 542 16.28 2.91 6.54
C PRO A 542 15.01 3.35 7.26
N LYS A 543 15.09 3.62 8.56
CA LYS A 543 14.01 4.19 9.40
C LYS A 543 12.72 3.35 9.51
N THR A 544 12.76 2.08 9.12
CA THR A 544 11.57 1.19 9.19
C THR A 544 11.86 -0.07 9.99
N ILE A 545 12.94 -0.79 9.65
CA ILE A 545 13.43 -1.93 10.42
C ILE A 545 14.81 -1.58 10.97
N HIS A 546 14.96 -1.72 12.29
CA HIS A 546 16.21 -1.53 13.00
C HIS A 546 16.70 -2.90 13.50
N LEU A 547 17.38 -3.63 12.65
CA LEU A 547 18.06 -4.88 12.98
C LEU A 547 19.55 -4.69 12.71
N GLU A 548 20.38 -4.86 13.72
CA GLU A 548 21.82 -4.68 13.61
C GLU A 548 22.55 -5.84 14.31
N GLY A 549 23.71 -6.21 13.77
CA GLY A 549 24.58 -7.23 14.35
C GLY A 549 24.34 -8.63 13.80
N ASP A 550 24.76 -9.61 14.62
CA ASP A 550 24.76 -11.03 14.30
C ASP A 550 23.69 -11.77 15.10
N HIS A 551 22.85 -12.53 14.41
CA HIS A 551 21.70 -13.22 14.99
C HIS A 551 21.74 -14.71 14.70
N LEU A 552 21.26 -15.53 15.64
CA LEU A 552 21.06 -16.95 15.39
C LEU A 552 19.78 -17.16 14.57
N VAL A 553 19.78 -18.15 13.69
CA VAL A 553 18.65 -18.44 12.81
C VAL A 553 18.19 -19.88 12.94
N GLY A 554 16.90 -20.04 13.24
CA GLY A 554 16.22 -21.33 13.44
C GLY A 554 16.83 -22.18 14.54
N ASP A 555 16.57 -23.48 14.45
CA ASP A 555 17.05 -24.48 15.39
C ASP A 555 18.40 -25.09 15.00
N VAL A 556 19.02 -25.76 15.96
CA VAL A 556 20.19 -26.59 15.74
C VAL A 556 19.84 -27.76 14.82
N LYS A 557 20.63 -27.88 13.74
CA LYS A 557 20.55 -28.92 12.70
C LYS A 557 19.28 -28.81 11.83
N PRO A 558 19.04 -27.67 11.15
CA PRO A 558 17.76 -27.34 10.51
C PRO A 558 17.38 -28.25 9.32
N LEU A 559 18.35 -28.94 8.70
CA LEU A 559 18.12 -29.88 7.60
C LEU A 559 18.34 -31.35 7.98
N MET A 560 18.48 -31.66 9.27
CA MET A 560 18.81 -33.02 9.75
C MET A 560 20.11 -33.61 9.18
N VAL A 561 20.98 -32.79 8.57
CA VAL A 561 22.32 -33.19 8.08
C VAL A 561 23.38 -32.99 9.16
N PRO A 562 24.39 -33.87 9.26
CA PRO A 562 25.49 -33.69 10.20
C PRO A 562 26.39 -32.50 9.81
N LYS A 563 27.00 -31.87 10.81
CA LYS A 563 27.91 -30.72 10.61
C LYS A 563 29.03 -30.97 9.61
N SER A 564 29.51 -32.21 9.45
CA SER A 564 30.56 -32.59 8.49
C SER A 564 30.19 -32.42 7.01
N LYS A 565 28.89 -32.29 6.69
CA LYS A 565 28.40 -32.03 5.32
C LYS A 565 28.31 -30.55 4.98
N VAL A 566 28.39 -29.69 5.98
CA VAL A 566 28.14 -28.24 5.90
C VAL A 566 29.37 -27.45 6.31
N LEU A 567 30.21 -28.05 7.16
CA LEU A 567 31.43 -27.48 7.70
C LEU A 567 32.62 -28.40 7.39
N LYS A 568 33.73 -27.82 6.95
CA LYS A 568 35.03 -28.47 6.79
C LYS A 568 36.06 -27.71 7.63
N LYS A 569 36.78 -28.43 8.51
CA LYS A 569 37.69 -27.81 9.50
C LYS A 569 37.04 -26.73 10.39
N GLY A 570 35.73 -26.81 10.62
CA GLY A 570 34.99 -25.83 11.42
C GLY A 570 34.51 -24.60 10.64
N GLU A 571 34.88 -24.46 9.37
CA GLU A 571 34.45 -23.38 8.49
C GLU A 571 33.38 -23.86 7.51
N GLN A 572 32.54 -22.94 7.05
CA GLN A 572 31.51 -23.24 6.06
C GLN A 572 32.10 -23.78 4.76
N ASP A 573 31.59 -24.94 4.31
CA ASP A 573 31.95 -25.55 3.04
C ASP A 573 30.73 -25.53 2.09
N GLY A 574 30.88 -24.87 0.94
CA GLY A 574 29.79 -24.63 0.00
C GLY A 574 28.70 -23.67 0.49
N LEU A 575 27.66 -23.49 -0.34
CA LEU A 575 26.51 -22.61 -0.06
C LEU A 575 25.15 -23.30 -0.24
N ALA A 576 25.08 -24.43 -0.94
CA ALA A 576 23.80 -25.04 -1.31
C ALA A 576 22.98 -25.48 -0.09
N LEU A 577 23.57 -26.26 0.82
CA LEU A 577 22.85 -26.76 2.01
C LEU A 577 22.50 -25.63 2.98
N GLN A 578 23.34 -24.61 3.09
CA GLN A 578 23.13 -23.44 3.94
C GLN A 578 22.00 -22.56 3.39
N SER A 579 21.99 -22.32 2.08
CA SER A 579 20.88 -21.64 1.39
C SER A 579 19.57 -22.40 1.53
N ALA A 580 19.58 -23.73 1.37
CA ALA A 580 18.40 -24.57 1.57
C ALA A 580 17.89 -24.51 3.02
N ALA A 581 18.80 -24.55 4.00
CA ALA A 581 18.46 -24.44 5.41
C ALA A 581 17.81 -23.09 5.73
N MET A 582 18.42 -22.00 5.26
CA MET A 582 17.86 -20.65 5.41
C MET A 582 16.47 -20.55 4.78
N ALA A 583 16.32 -21.06 3.55
CA ALA A 583 15.05 -21.01 2.84
C ALA A 583 13.95 -21.81 3.56
N LYS A 584 14.27 -23.00 4.09
CA LYS A 584 13.36 -23.82 4.89
C LYS A 584 12.93 -23.09 6.16
N ILE A 585 13.87 -22.53 6.91
CA ILE A 585 13.55 -21.81 8.16
C ILE A 585 12.63 -20.62 7.85
N MET A 586 12.97 -19.83 6.83
CA MET A 586 12.15 -18.68 6.43
C MET A 586 10.79 -19.08 5.83
N SER A 587 10.66 -20.29 5.28
CA SER A 587 9.40 -20.77 4.70
C SER A 587 8.28 -20.97 5.72
N GLU A 588 8.62 -21.15 7.00
CA GLU A 588 7.63 -21.25 8.09
C GLU A 588 6.82 -19.96 8.26
N ARG A 589 7.37 -18.81 7.81
CA ARG A 589 6.70 -17.52 7.84
C ARG A 589 5.87 -17.25 6.58
N GLY A 590 6.17 -17.90 5.47
CA GLY A 590 5.52 -17.68 4.19
C GLY A 590 6.39 -18.10 3.00
N THR A 591 6.08 -17.58 1.81
CA THR A 591 6.81 -17.97 0.59
C THR A 591 8.30 -17.63 0.68
N SER A 592 9.15 -18.62 0.42
CA SER A 592 10.61 -18.51 0.45
C SER A 592 11.19 -18.99 -0.87
N ILE A 593 12.16 -18.24 -1.42
CA ILE A 593 12.81 -18.56 -2.70
C ILE A 593 14.31 -18.72 -2.46
N ALA A 594 14.84 -19.90 -2.77
CA ALA A 594 16.28 -20.16 -2.79
C ALA A 594 16.80 -20.12 -4.22
N VAL A 595 17.87 -19.37 -4.47
CA VAL A 595 18.49 -19.24 -5.79
C VAL A 595 19.97 -19.62 -5.68
N ALA A 596 20.51 -20.29 -6.71
CA ALA A 596 21.92 -20.60 -6.82
C ALA A 596 22.44 -20.34 -8.24
N ASN A 597 23.74 -20.11 -8.36
CA ASN A 597 24.43 -19.80 -9.61
C ASN A 597 24.72 -21.02 -10.50
N ARG A 598 24.61 -22.24 -9.96
CA ARG A 598 24.88 -23.51 -10.66
C ARG A 598 23.67 -24.42 -10.58
N ILE A 599 23.36 -25.10 -11.69
CA ILE A 599 22.25 -26.04 -11.81
C ILE A 599 22.35 -27.16 -10.76
N ASP A 600 23.55 -27.71 -10.55
CA ASP A 600 23.77 -28.78 -9.55
C ASP A 600 23.45 -28.34 -8.12
N SER A 601 23.78 -27.10 -7.78
CA SER A 601 23.46 -26.51 -6.47
C SER A 601 21.94 -26.38 -6.29
N VAL A 602 21.21 -26.00 -7.34
CA VAL A 602 19.74 -25.92 -7.32
C VAL A 602 19.13 -27.30 -7.06
N TRP A 603 19.57 -28.33 -7.78
CA TRP A 603 19.08 -29.70 -7.57
C TRP A 603 19.43 -30.24 -6.19
N THR A 604 20.62 -29.92 -5.67
CA THR A 604 21.03 -30.31 -4.32
C THR A 604 20.11 -29.69 -3.26
N MET A 605 19.80 -28.40 -3.39
CA MET A 605 18.85 -27.72 -2.51
C MET A 605 17.46 -28.35 -2.59
N ALA A 606 16.93 -28.53 -3.81
CA ALA A 606 15.59 -29.04 -4.03
C ALA A 606 15.40 -30.47 -3.47
N ARG A 607 16.35 -31.37 -3.74
CA ARG A 607 16.31 -32.75 -3.20
C ARG A 607 16.28 -32.73 -1.68
N ARG A 608 17.11 -31.90 -1.04
CA ARG A 608 17.18 -31.90 0.42
C ARG A 608 15.96 -31.26 1.08
N ILE A 609 15.41 -30.20 0.49
CA ILE A 609 14.17 -29.58 0.98
C ILE A 609 12.99 -30.54 0.84
N CYS A 610 12.90 -31.27 -0.28
CA CYS A 610 11.84 -32.26 -0.54
C CYS A 610 11.78 -33.39 0.50
N GLU A 611 12.92 -33.75 1.11
CA GLU A 611 12.97 -34.78 2.16
C GLU A 611 12.41 -34.30 3.51
N ILE A 612 12.23 -32.99 3.69
CA ILE A 612 11.97 -32.35 5.00
C ILE A 612 10.64 -31.61 5.01
N VAL A 613 10.24 -31.02 3.87
CA VAL A 613 8.98 -30.31 3.75
C VAL A 613 7.87 -31.31 3.47
N ASP A 614 6.79 -31.23 4.24
CA ASP A 614 5.61 -32.06 4.04
C ASP A 614 5.10 -31.93 2.59
N SER A 615 4.64 -33.04 2.02
CA SER A 615 4.05 -33.02 0.68
C SER A 615 2.92 -32.00 0.64
N PHE A 616 2.99 -31.05 -0.30
CA PHE A 616 1.88 -30.16 -0.60
C PHE A 616 0.62 -31.01 -0.84
N SER A 617 -0.35 -30.97 0.08
CA SER A 617 -1.72 -31.37 -0.25
C SER A 617 -2.30 -30.25 -1.12
N PRO A 618 -2.63 -30.54 -2.39
CA PRO A 618 -3.10 -29.53 -3.34
C PRO A 618 -4.45 -28.91 -2.94
#